data_AF-A0A7C7MU78-F1
#
_entry.id   AF-A0A7C7MU78-F1
#
_cell.length_a   1.000
_cell.length_b   1.000
_cell.length_c   1.000
_cell.angle_alpha   90.00
_cell.angle_beta   90.00
_cell.angle_gamma   90.00
#
_symmetry.space_group_name_H-M   'P 1'
#
loop_
_entity.id
_entity.type
_entity.pdbx_description
1 polymer ?
#
loop_
_entity_poly.entity_id
_entity_poly.type
_entity_poly.pdbx_seq_one_letter_code
_entity_poly.pdbx_strand_id
1 'polypeptide(L)' 'MRERIIEMVRTNPNLPPLPEILFGLQKIIADPDCEVEDVYRLIKTDPALSG' A
#
# COMPACT_ATOMS: atom_id res chain seq x y z
N MET A 1 -2.56 23.29 5.80
CA MET A 1 -3.54 22.36 5.15
C MET A 1 -3.12 20.91 5.36
N ARG A 2 -1.87 20.57 5.06
CA ARG A 2 -1.30 19.24 5.32
C ARG A 2 -1.42 18.78 6.78
N GLU A 3 -1.09 19.62 7.77
CA GLU A 3 -1.19 19.19 9.18
C GLU A 3 -2.63 18.88 9.58
N ARG A 4 -3.58 19.70 9.13
CA ARG A 4 -5.02 19.51 9.40
C ARG A 4 -5.54 18.18 8.82
N ILE A 5 -5.08 17.79 7.63
CA ILE A 5 -5.43 16.48 7.04
C ILE A 5 -4.83 15.33 7.85
N ILE A 6 -3.57 15.45 8.28
CA ILE A 6 -2.90 14.43 9.10
C ILE A 6 -3.63 14.24 10.44
N GLU A 7 -4.06 15.33 11.07
CA GLU A 7 -4.79 15.30 12.33
C GLU A 7 -6.17 14.62 12.17
N MET A 8 -6.89 14.91 11.09
CA MET A 8 -8.15 14.24 10.76
C MET A 8 -7.96 12.74 10.51
N VAL A 9 -6.87 12.33 9.85
CA VAL A 9 -6.56 10.90 9.62
C VAL A 9 -6.24 10.18 10.94
N ARG A 10 -5.46 10.80 11.82
CA ARG A 10 -5.06 10.19 13.11
C ARG A 10 -6.21 10.00 14.09
N THR A 11 -7.24 10.85 13.99
CA THR A 11 -8.34 10.89 14.96
C THR A 11 -9.62 10.25 14.44
N ASN A 12 -9.67 9.81 13.17
CA ASN A 12 -10.86 9.19 12.59
C ASN A 12 -10.87 7.67 12.85
N PRO A 13 -11.75 7.17 13.74
CA PRO A 13 -11.82 5.75 14.08
C PRO A 13 -12.43 4.89 12.96
N ASN A 14 -13.03 5.52 11.94
CA ASN A 14 -13.67 4.81 10.83
C ASN A 14 -12.73 4.54 9.65
N LEU A 15 -11.47 4.98 9.73
CA LEU A 15 -10.51 4.66 8.68
C LEU A 15 -10.11 3.18 8.78
N PRO A 16 -10.22 2.42 7.67
CA PRO A 16 -9.74 1.06 7.65
C PRO A 16 -8.22 1.03 7.84
N PRO A 17 -7.67 -0.05 8.41
CA PRO A 17 -6.22 -0.25 8.44
C PRO A 17 -5.67 -0.29 7.01
N LEU A 18 -4.40 0.11 6.86
CA LEU A 18 -3.72 0.01 5.58
C LEU A 18 -3.57 -1.48 5.19
N PRO A 19 -3.95 -1.89 3.98
CA PRO A 19 -3.75 -3.27 3.52
C PRO A 19 -2.28 -3.68 3.55
N GLU A 20 -2.01 -4.90 4.02
CA GLU A 20 -0.63 -5.40 4.17
C GLU A 20 0.16 -5.42 2.86
N ILE A 21 -0.52 -5.71 1.75
CA ILE A 21 0.07 -5.73 0.41
C ILE A 21 0.69 -4.38 0.01
N LEU A 22 0.16 -3.26 0.50
CA LEU A 22 0.71 -1.93 0.18
C LEU A 22 2.11 -1.73 0.78
N PHE A 23 2.42 -2.36 1.92
CA PHE A 23 3.78 -2.35 2.48
C PHE A 23 4.74 -3.19 1.62
N GLY A 24 4.25 -4.31 1.05
CA GLY A 24 5.01 -5.10 0.08
C GLY A 24 5.32 -4.29 -1.17
N LEU A 25 4.32 -3.61 -1.73
CA LEU A 25 4.47 -2.79 -2.94
C LEU A 25 5.43 -1.63 -2.70
N GLN A 26 5.34 -0.99 -1.53
CA GLN A 26 6.25 0.10 -1.17
C GLN A 26 7.72 -0.35 -1.14
N LYS A 27 7.99 -1.58 -0.69
CA LYS A 27 9.35 -2.15 -0.70
C LYS A 27 9.83 -2.44 -2.12
N ILE A 28 8.98 -3.04 -2.96
CA ILE A 28 9.33 -3.38 -4.34
C ILE A 28 9.59 -2.11 -5.17
N ILE A 29 8.73 -1.09 -5.06
CA ILE A 29 8.89 0.18 -5.80
C ILE A 29 10.14 0.95 -5.35
N ALA A 30 10.56 0.78 -4.09
CA ALA A 30 11.78 1.40 -3.57
C ALA A 30 13.06 0.65 -3.98
N ASP A 31 12.94 -0.55 -4.55
CA ASP A 31 14.05 -1.36 -5.03
C ASP A 31 14.35 -1.01 -6.50
N PRO A 32 15.51 -0.41 -6.81
CA PRO A 32 15.87 -0.07 -8.19
C PRO A 32 16.12 -1.30 -9.07
N ASP A 33 16.35 -2.47 -8.47
CA ASP A 33 16.60 -3.73 -9.18
C ASP A 33 15.32 -4.58 -9.30
N CYS A 34 14.16 -4.03 -8.93
CA CYS A 34 12.91 -4.79 -8.97
C CYS A 34 12.50 -5.15 -10.40
N GLU A 35 12.00 -6.38 -10.58
CA GLU A 35 11.46 -6.83 -11.85
C GLU A 35 9.94 -6.68 -11.90
N VAL A 36 9.40 -6.54 -13.12
CA VAL A 36 7.94 -6.49 -13.34
C VAL A 36 7.25 -7.75 -12.77
N GLU A 37 7.93 -8.88 -12.82
CA GLU A 37 7.44 -10.17 -12.31
C GLU A 37 7.25 -10.15 -10.78
N ASP A 38 8.07 -9.41 -10.04
CA ASP A 38 7.97 -9.30 -8.58
C ASP A 38 6.73 -8.51 -8.17
N VAL A 39 6.42 -7.44 -8.91
CA VAL A 39 5.18 -6.67 -8.77
C VAL A 39 3.98 -7.56 -9.09
N TYR A 40 4.04 -8.30 -10.20
CA TYR A 40 2.97 -9.19 -10.61
C TYR A 40 2.67 -10.28 -9.57
N ARG A 41 3.70 -10.95 -9.05
CA ARG A 41 3.56 -11.98 -8.01
C ARG A 41 2.91 -11.41 -6.75
N LEU A 42 3.31 -10.21 -6.34
CA LEU A 42 2.75 -9.57 -5.17
C LEU A 42 1.26 -9.24 -5.38
N ILE A 43 0.90 -8.61 -6.51
CA ILE A 43 -0.51 -8.30 -6.84
C ILE A 43 -1.37 -9.56 -6.86
N LYS A 44 -0.84 -10.69 -7.36
CA LYS A 44 -1.55 -11.97 -7.38
C LYS A 44 -1.82 -12.57 -6.00
N THR A 45 -1.15 -12.11 -4.95
CA THR A 45 -1.44 -12.57 -3.57
C THR A 45 -2.69 -11.91 -2.96
N ASP A 46 -3.15 -10.79 -3.51
CA ASP A 46 -4.35 -10.09 -3.04
C ASP A 46 -5.51 -10.27 -4.02
N PRO A 47 -6.58 -10.98 -3.62
CA PRO A 47 -7.75 -11.22 -4.47
C PRO A 47 -8.39 -9.94 -5.01
N ALA A 48 -8.40 -8.85 -4.24
CA ALA A 48 -9.02 -7.59 -4.62
C ALA A 48 -8.20 -6.84 -5.68
N LEU A 49 -6.88 -7.05 -5.74
CA LEU A 49 -6.00 -6.45 -6.74
C LEU A 49 -5.73 -7.37 -7.94
N SER A 50 -5.95 -8.68 -7.79
CA SER A 50 -5.58 -9.70 -8.78
C SER A 50 -6.58 -9.95 -9.91
N GLY A 51 -7.76 -9.33 -9.81
CA GLY A 51 -8.93 -9.50 -10.69
C GLY A 51 -8.87 -8.74 -12.02
#